data_AF-A0A957JI48-F1
#
_entry.id   AF-A0A957JI48-F1
#
_cell.length_a   1.000
_cell.length_b   1.000
_cell.length_c   1.000
_cell.angle_alpha   90.00
_cell.angle_beta   90.00
_cell.angle_gamma   90.00
#
_symmetry.space_group_name_H-M   'P 1'
#
loop_
_entity.id
_entity.type
_entity.pdbx_description
1 polymer ?
#
loop_
_entity_poly.entity_id
_entity_poly.type
_entity_poly.pdbx_seq_one_letter_code
_entity_poly.pdbx_strand_id
1 'polypeptide(L)'
;MDEETLARLRRLGVVKGARQLGRPRPLNSPPPAGDEPPTYIRPGNNTPSDPAGDDPPQPLPALLPGGQMVDTPLGQCFILDTVYPLAHRHGQDRLEDLLQYTPAGAVPLTGDPRLAGLDFRDFLFLDTETTGLGGAGALAFMVGTAFFEGDALVVRQYFLPDLADEPALLHLLEALLAGRAGLI
;
A
#
# COMPACT_ATOMS: atom_id res chain seq x y z
N MET A 1 21.36 19.42 -5.65
CA MET A 1 20.74 18.11 -5.96
C MET A 1 21.73 17.36 -6.80
N ASP A 2 22.33 16.31 -6.25
CA ASP A 2 23.39 15.54 -6.91
C ASP A 2 22.84 14.53 -7.94
N GLU A 3 23.74 14.02 -8.78
CA GLU A 3 23.43 13.14 -9.91
C GLU A 3 23.08 11.71 -9.47
N GLU A 4 23.60 11.29 -8.31
CA GLU A 4 23.35 9.98 -7.69
C GLU A 4 21.92 9.87 -7.15
N THR A 5 21.45 10.94 -6.49
CA THR A 5 20.08 11.11 -6.02
C THR A 5 19.11 11.14 -7.21
N LEU A 6 19.46 11.83 -8.30
CA LEU A 6 18.60 11.85 -9.49
C LEU A 6 18.52 10.47 -10.19
N ALA A 7 19.62 9.72 -10.21
CA ALA A 7 19.65 8.36 -10.74
C ALA A 7 18.92 7.35 -9.84
N ARG A 8 18.90 7.59 -8.52
CA ARG A 8 18.13 6.80 -7.54
C ARG A 8 16.63 7.10 -7.63
N LEU A 9 16.24 8.37 -7.73
CA LEU A 9 14.84 8.79 -7.96
C LEU A 9 14.30 8.26 -9.29
N ARG A 10 15.12 8.18 -10.34
CA ARG A 10 14.73 7.54 -11.62
C ARG A 10 14.58 6.03 -11.52
N ARG A 11 15.41 5.35 -10.71
CA ARG A 11 15.29 3.91 -10.43
C ARG A 11 14.08 3.58 -9.57
N LEU A 12 13.68 4.50 -8.68
CA LEU A 12 12.54 4.38 -7.76
C LEU A 12 11.21 4.89 -8.36
N GLY A 13 11.11 5.02 -9.69
CA GLY A 13 9.84 5.34 -10.36
C GLY A 13 9.26 6.73 -10.04
N VAL A 14 10.05 7.69 -9.54
CA VAL A 14 9.52 9.01 -9.16
C VAL A 14 9.05 9.79 -10.39
N VAL A 15 7.74 9.73 -10.66
CA VAL A 15 7.10 10.50 -11.73
C VAL A 15 6.81 11.91 -11.24
N LYS A 16 7.28 12.93 -11.97
CA LYS A 16 6.95 14.34 -11.70
C LYS A 16 5.43 14.57 -11.86
N GLY A 17 4.73 14.63 -10.72
CA GLY A 17 3.51 15.40 -10.57
C GLY A 17 2.19 14.64 -10.79
N ALA A 18 1.44 14.49 -9.71
CA ALA A 18 0.01 14.15 -9.70
C ALA A 18 -0.88 15.31 -10.22
N ARG A 19 -0.52 15.95 -11.34
CA ARG A 19 -1.30 17.06 -11.95
C ARG A 19 -2.17 16.61 -13.14
N GLN A 20 -2.17 15.32 -13.48
CA GLN A 20 -2.91 14.79 -14.64
C GLN A 20 -3.93 13.69 -14.30
N LEU A 21 -4.40 13.63 -13.06
CA LEU A 21 -5.64 12.89 -12.77
C LEU A 21 -6.81 13.67 -13.36
N GLY A 22 -7.36 13.17 -14.47
CA GLY A 22 -8.58 13.70 -15.08
C GLY A 22 -9.75 13.70 -14.09
N ARG A 23 -10.68 14.65 -14.26
CA ARG A 23 -11.84 14.80 -13.37
C ARG A 23 -12.65 13.49 -13.28
N PRO A 24 -13.12 13.10 -12.08
CA PRO A 24 -14.04 11.97 -11.95
C PRO A 24 -15.36 12.25 -12.68
N ARG A 25 -15.87 11.22 -13.35
CA ARG A 25 -17.17 11.22 -14.04
C ARG A 25 -18.27 11.35 -12.98
N PRO A 26 -19.33 12.16 -13.22
CA PRO A 26 -20.37 12.35 -12.22
C PRO A 26 -21.11 11.02 -11.95
N LEU A 27 -21.38 10.73 -10.67
CA LEU A 27 -22.30 9.66 -10.28
C LEU A 27 -23.69 9.97 -10.85
N ASN A 28 -24.30 8.98 -11.51
CA ASN A 28 -25.69 9.06 -11.93
C ASN A 28 -26.61 9.20 -10.70
N SER A 29 -27.68 9.98 -10.87
CA SER A 29 -28.67 10.28 -9.83
C SER A 29 -29.34 9.03 -9.25
N PRO A 30 -29.78 9.06 -7.98
CA PRO A 30 -30.42 7.92 -7.33
C PRO A 30 -31.78 7.61 -7.98
N PRO A 31 -32.20 6.33 -8.00
CA PRO A 31 -33.51 5.93 -8.51
C PRO A 31 -34.64 6.43 -7.57
N PRO A 32 -35.87 6.62 -8.10
CA PRO A 32 -36.99 7.11 -7.30
C PRO A 32 -37.45 6.09 -6.25
N ALA A 33 -37.88 6.60 -5.10
CA ALA A 33 -38.44 5.80 -4.01
C ALA A 33 -39.80 5.20 -4.41
N GLY A 34 -39.87 3.87 -4.42
CA GLY A 34 -41.12 3.11 -4.60
C GLY A 34 -41.37 2.23 -3.37
N ASP A 35 -42.61 2.28 -2.88
CA ASP A 35 -43.11 1.58 -1.70
C ASP A 35 -43.35 0.07 -1.94
N GLU A 36 -42.30 -0.76 -1.89
CA GLU A 36 -42.48 -2.21 -1.70
C GLU A 36 -41.58 -2.76 -0.58
N PRO A 37 -42.09 -3.67 0.27
CA PRO A 37 -41.30 -4.25 1.37
C PRO A 37 -40.21 -5.18 0.81
N PRO A 38 -39.03 -5.25 1.45
CA PRO A 38 -37.94 -6.06 0.94
C PRO A 38 -38.30 -7.53 1.00
N THR A 39 -38.38 -8.17 -0.17
CA THR A 39 -38.50 -9.62 -0.29
C THR A 39 -37.17 -10.26 0.12
N TYR A 40 -37.23 -11.16 1.10
CA TYR A 40 -36.08 -11.92 1.55
C TYR A 40 -35.69 -12.92 0.44
N ILE A 41 -34.57 -12.67 -0.25
CA ILE A 41 -34.08 -13.55 -1.30
C ILE A 41 -33.62 -14.87 -0.67
N ARG A 42 -34.27 -15.97 -1.06
CA ARG A 42 -33.84 -17.33 -0.75
C ARG A 42 -32.58 -17.67 -1.56
N PRO A 43 -31.57 -18.33 -0.99
CA PRO A 43 -30.40 -18.76 -1.75
C PRO A 43 -30.80 -19.98 -2.59
N GLY A 44 -31.09 -19.77 -3.86
CA GLY A 44 -31.44 -20.83 -4.80
C GLY A 44 -31.87 -20.28 -6.15
N ASN A 45 -30.98 -20.45 -7.13
CA ASN A 45 -31.12 -20.16 -8.56
C ASN A 45 -31.12 -18.67 -8.96
N ASN A 46 -29.96 -18.03 -8.86
CA ASN A 46 -29.66 -16.87 -9.68
C ASN A 46 -29.18 -17.34 -11.05
N THR A 47 -30.09 -17.32 -12.03
CA THR A 47 -29.73 -17.14 -13.44
C THR A 47 -28.91 -15.85 -13.56
N PRO A 48 -27.77 -15.84 -14.27
CA PRO A 48 -26.93 -14.65 -14.37
C PRO A 48 -27.63 -13.64 -15.28
N SER A 49 -28.28 -12.63 -14.68
CA SER A 49 -28.85 -11.50 -15.39
C SER A 49 -27.92 -10.29 -15.23
N ASP A 50 -27.26 -10.01 -16.36
CA ASP A 50 -26.38 -8.90 -16.75
C ASP A 50 -24.92 -8.88 -16.23
N PRO A 51 -23.91 -9.07 -17.11
CA PRO A 51 -22.51 -9.07 -16.72
C PRO A 51 -22.04 -7.62 -16.59
N ALA A 52 -21.44 -7.28 -15.44
CA ALA A 52 -20.27 -6.42 -15.51
C ALA A 52 -19.31 -7.13 -16.49
N GLY A 53 -19.02 -6.51 -17.64
CA GLY A 53 -18.53 -7.19 -18.84
C GLY A 53 -17.45 -8.24 -18.61
N ASP A 54 -17.47 -9.29 -19.44
CA ASP A 54 -16.52 -10.42 -19.52
C ASP A 54 -15.06 -10.01 -19.87
N ASP A 55 -14.65 -8.78 -19.59
CA ASP A 55 -13.26 -8.38 -19.79
C ASP A 55 -12.38 -9.18 -18.82
N PRO A 56 -11.37 -9.91 -19.32
CA PRO A 56 -10.46 -10.61 -18.45
C PRO A 56 -9.77 -9.62 -17.50
N PRO A 57 -9.44 -10.03 -16.27
CA PRO A 57 -8.75 -9.17 -15.32
C PRO A 57 -7.47 -8.63 -15.97
N GLN A 58 -7.30 -7.31 -15.92
CA GLN A 58 -6.12 -6.65 -16.47
C GLN A 58 -4.88 -6.99 -15.63
N PRO A 59 -3.71 -7.17 -16.25
CA PRO A 59 -2.49 -7.47 -15.51
C PRO A 59 -2.04 -6.27 -14.67
N LEU A 60 -1.38 -6.55 -13.53
CA LEU A 60 -0.93 -5.52 -12.57
C LEU A 60 -0.17 -4.36 -13.21
N PRO A 61 0.78 -4.55 -14.15
CA PRO A 61 1.48 -3.43 -14.78
C PRO A 61 0.58 -2.45 -15.56
N ALA A 62 -0.56 -2.92 -16.05
CA ALA A 62 -1.53 -2.08 -16.75
C ALA A 62 -2.39 -1.28 -15.76
N LEU A 63 -2.76 -1.88 -14.62
CA LEU A 63 -3.54 -1.25 -13.56
C LEU A 63 -2.73 -0.27 -12.71
N LEU A 64 -1.46 -0.60 -12.47
CA LEU A 64 -0.54 0.09 -11.57
C LEU A 64 0.72 0.51 -12.34
N PRO A 65 0.61 1.53 -13.22
CA PRO A 65 1.74 1.97 -14.02
C PRO A 65 2.88 2.47 -13.13
N GLY A 66 4.11 2.04 -13.45
CA GLY A 66 5.30 2.38 -12.68
C GLY A 66 5.73 1.30 -11.67
N GLY A 67 4.88 0.31 -11.42
CA GLY A 67 5.28 -0.87 -10.66
C GLY A 67 6.12 -1.86 -11.49
N GLN A 68 6.80 -2.77 -10.81
CA GLN A 68 7.76 -3.70 -11.40
C GLN A 68 7.52 -5.11 -10.86
N MET A 69 7.62 -6.11 -11.73
CA MET A 69 7.73 -7.49 -11.26
C MET A 69 9.16 -7.76 -10.80
N VAL A 70 9.31 -8.28 -9.59
CA VAL A 70 10.58 -8.61 -8.96
C VAL A 70 10.66 -10.12 -8.76
N ASP A 71 11.63 -10.74 -9.42
CA ASP A 71 11.95 -12.15 -9.25
C ASP A 71 12.77 -12.39 -7.99
N THR A 72 12.38 -13.39 -7.21
CA THR A 72 13.13 -13.88 -6.06
C THR A 72 13.39 -15.38 -6.24
N PRO A 73 14.29 -15.99 -5.45
CA PRO A 73 14.43 -17.44 -5.41
C PRO A 73 13.16 -18.20 -4.97
N LEU A 74 12.14 -17.49 -4.47
CA LEU A 74 10.94 -18.04 -3.84
C LEU A 74 9.65 -17.70 -4.60
N GLY A 75 9.74 -17.15 -5.81
CA GLY A 75 8.60 -16.70 -6.62
C GLY A 75 8.71 -15.23 -7.03
N GLN A 76 7.60 -14.64 -7.47
CA GLN A 76 7.55 -13.28 -7.98
C GLN A 76 6.74 -12.33 -7.09
N CYS A 77 7.13 -11.07 -7.01
CA CYS A 77 6.32 -10.05 -6.33
C CYS A 77 6.24 -8.80 -7.19
N PHE A 78 5.05 -8.22 -7.32
CA PHE A 78 4.91 -6.95 -8.00
C PHE A 78 5.03 -5.81 -7.00
N ILE A 79 6.00 -4.92 -7.20
CA ILE A 79 6.31 -3.81 -6.29
C ILE A 79 5.99 -2.48 -6.95
N LEU A 80 5.33 -1.59 -6.22
CA LEU A 80 5.13 -0.19 -6.60
C LEU A 80 5.68 0.74 -5.51
N ASP A 81 6.63 1.58 -5.89
CA ASP A 81 7.16 2.65 -5.02
C ASP A 81 6.54 3.99 -5.39
N THR A 82 6.05 4.71 -4.38
CA THR A 82 5.68 6.11 -4.47
C THR A 82 6.53 6.91 -3.49
N VAL A 83 7.29 7.87 -4.01
CA VAL A 83 8.21 8.68 -3.20
C VAL A 83 7.64 10.07 -3.00
N TYR A 84 7.55 10.47 -1.74
CA TYR A 84 7.10 11.79 -1.33
C TYR A 84 8.25 12.58 -0.71
N PRO A 85 8.53 13.83 -1.15
CA PRO A 85 9.45 14.69 -0.41
C PRO A 85 8.89 14.94 0.99
N LEU A 86 9.75 15.12 2.00
CA LEU A 86 9.29 15.35 3.38
C LEU A 86 8.35 16.56 3.53
N ALA A 87 8.51 17.54 2.64
CA ALA A 87 7.66 18.72 2.57
C ALA A 87 6.24 18.45 2.04
N HIS A 88 5.98 17.26 1.50
CA HIS A 88 4.66 16.87 1.00
C HIS A 88 3.61 17.00 2.10
N ARG A 89 2.46 17.58 1.73
CA ARG A 89 1.31 17.73 2.63
C ARG A 89 0.32 16.60 2.41
N HIS A 90 -0.02 15.92 3.48
CA HIS A 90 -1.08 14.93 3.53
C HIS A 90 -2.13 15.40 4.55
N GLY A 91 -3.34 15.72 4.08
CA GLY A 91 -4.30 16.41 4.91
C GLY A 91 -3.80 17.79 5.35
N GLN A 92 -3.76 18.06 6.65
CA GLN A 92 -3.27 19.32 7.22
C GLN A 92 -1.77 19.31 7.56
N ASP A 93 -1.19 18.12 7.66
CA ASP A 93 0.18 17.93 8.13
C ASP A 93 1.16 17.73 6.97
N ARG A 94 2.44 18.00 7.21
CA ARG A 94 3.55 17.60 6.35
C ARG A 94 4.15 16.31 6.87
N LEU A 95 4.75 15.52 5.98
CA LEU A 95 5.39 14.26 6.38
C LEU A 95 6.56 14.49 7.36
N GLU A 96 7.29 15.60 7.23
CA GLU A 96 8.33 15.98 8.21
C GLU A 96 7.80 16.35 9.59
N ASP A 97 6.50 16.65 9.76
CA ASP A 97 5.98 17.08 11.06
C ASP A 97 6.09 15.94 12.08
N LEU A 98 6.03 14.68 11.64
CA LEU A 98 6.29 13.51 12.49
C LEU A 98 7.71 13.52 13.09
N LEU A 99 8.69 14.03 12.35
CA LEU A 99 10.11 14.04 12.74
C LEU A 99 10.42 15.11 13.79
N GLN A 100 9.43 15.92 14.18
CA GLN A 100 9.51 16.81 15.35
C GLN A 100 9.28 16.04 16.66
N TYR A 101 8.74 14.83 16.58
CA TYR A 101 8.52 13.93 17.71
C TYR A 101 9.59 12.83 17.74
N THR A 102 9.66 12.14 18.87
CA THR A 102 10.54 10.98 19.04
C THR A 102 9.73 9.76 19.53
N PRO A 103 10.14 8.54 19.16
CA PRO A 103 9.59 7.30 19.69
C PRO A 103 9.67 7.17 21.23
N ALA A 104 10.48 7.99 21.91
CA ALA A 104 10.60 8.01 23.36
C ALA A 104 9.26 8.18 24.09
N GLY A 105 8.29 8.88 23.47
CA GLY A 105 6.94 9.04 24.01
C GLY A 105 6.18 7.71 24.19
N ALA A 106 6.55 6.65 23.47
CA ALA A 106 5.95 5.33 23.56
C ALA A 106 6.59 4.42 24.62
N VAL A 107 7.71 4.82 25.25
CA VAL A 107 8.37 4.03 26.30
C VAL A 107 7.42 3.65 27.45
N PRO A 108 6.58 4.55 27.99
CA PRO A 108 5.64 4.18 29.06
C PRO A 108 4.55 3.20 28.64
N LEU A 109 4.24 3.12 27.34
CA LEU A 109 3.20 2.25 26.79
C LEU A 109 3.73 0.85 26.46
N THR A 110 4.95 0.79 25.94
CA THR A 110 5.58 -0.45 25.45
C THR A 110 6.50 -1.11 26.49
N GLY A 111 7.03 -0.33 27.43
CA GLY A 111 8.06 -0.78 28.37
C GLY A 111 9.45 -0.97 27.75
N ASP A 112 9.64 -0.60 26.48
CA ASP A 112 10.91 -0.80 25.78
C ASP A 112 11.81 0.46 25.87
N PRO A 113 12.89 0.44 26.68
CA PRO A 113 13.77 1.59 26.85
C PRO A 113 14.57 1.93 25.59
N ARG A 114 14.70 1.00 24.62
CA ARG A 114 15.44 1.25 23.37
C ARG A 114 14.83 2.39 22.57
N LEU A 115 13.50 2.56 22.64
CA LEU A 115 12.76 3.62 21.93
C LEU A 115 13.22 5.04 22.30
N ALA A 116 13.81 5.23 23.49
CA ALA A 116 14.29 6.53 23.93
C ALA A 116 15.46 7.09 23.08
N GLY A 117 16.21 6.21 22.40
CA GLY A 117 17.36 6.58 21.59
C GLY A 117 17.12 6.53 20.08
N LEU A 118 15.89 6.26 19.63
CA LEU A 118 15.55 6.11 18.21
C LEU A 118 14.92 7.38 17.64
N ASP A 119 14.94 7.49 16.32
CA ASP A 119 14.20 8.47 15.51
C ASP A 119 13.13 7.75 14.68
N PHE A 120 12.04 8.40 14.29
CA PHE A 120 11.03 7.77 13.42
C PHE A 120 11.59 7.37 12.04
N ARG A 121 12.75 7.89 11.64
CA ARG A 121 13.52 7.40 10.47
C ARG A 121 14.01 5.97 10.60
N ASP A 122 14.15 5.47 11.82
CA ASP A 122 14.59 4.09 12.09
C ASP A 122 13.44 3.08 11.99
N PHE A 123 12.21 3.55 11.79
CA PHE A 123 11.00 2.73 11.80
C PHE A 123 10.52 2.41 10.39
N LEU A 124 9.83 1.28 10.30
CA LEU A 124 8.97 0.92 9.17
C LEU A 124 7.52 1.11 9.61
N PHE A 125 6.70 1.76 8.80
CA PHE A 125 5.25 1.77 8.95
C PHE A 125 4.68 0.65 8.08
N LEU A 126 3.79 -0.17 8.60
CA LEU A 126 3.24 -1.34 7.92
C LEU A 126 1.72 -1.32 7.93
N ASP A 127 1.13 -1.62 6.79
CA ASP A 127 -0.31 -1.86 6.64
C ASP A 127 -0.54 -3.05 5.70
N THR A 128 -1.61 -3.81 5.91
CA THR A 128 -1.86 -5.03 5.15
C THR A 128 -3.31 -5.12 4.71
N GLU A 129 -3.52 -5.46 3.44
CA GLU A 129 -4.84 -5.85 2.93
C GLU A 129 -4.88 -7.37 2.80
N THR A 130 -5.94 -7.96 3.35
CA THR A 130 -6.09 -9.42 3.42
C THR A 130 -7.37 -9.89 2.74
N THR A 131 -7.43 -11.15 2.34
CA THR A 131 -8.59 -11.75 1.65
C THR A 131 -9.87 -11.79 2.49
N GLY A 132 -9.88 -11.31 3.74
CA GLY A 132 -11.08 -11.16 4.58
C GLY A 132 -11.74 -12.48 5.01
N LEU A 133 -11.11 -13.62 4.72
CA LEU A 133 -11.60 -14.95 5.09
C LEU A 133 -11.26 -15.22 6.57
N GLY A 134 -12.23 -15.01 7.46
CA GLY A 134 -12.04 -15.22 8.91
C GLY A 134 -11.61 -16.66 9.24
N GLY A 135 -10.44 -16.82 9.86
CA GLY A 135 -9.83 -18.10 10.23
C GLY A 135 -8.32 -18.15 9.95
N ALA A 136 -7.76 -19.36 9.79
CA ALA A 136 -6.34 -19.59 9.42
C ALA A 136 -6.02 -19.33 7.93
N GLY A 137 -6.84 -18.54 7.23
CA GLY A 137 -6.82 -18.36 5.77
C GLY A 137 -6.86 -16.92 5.29
N ALA A 138 -6.52 -15.95 6.15
CA ALA A 138 -6.34 -14.56 5.76
C ALA A 138 -4.95 -14.40 5.11
N LEU A 139 -4.93 -14.38 3.78
CA LEU A 139 -3.71 -14.14 3.01
C LEU A 139 -3.54 -12.64 2.80
N ALA A 140 -2.36 -12.10 3.10
CA ALA A 140 -2.01 -10.73 2.76
C ALA A 140 -1.68 -10.64 1.26
N PHE A 141 -2.68 -10.24 0.46
CA PHE A 141 -2.50 -10.11 -0.99
C PHE A 141 -1.83 -8.77 -1.36
N MET A 142 -1.87 -7.79 -0.46
CA MET A 142 -1.10 -6.55 -0.58
C MET A 142 -0.54 -6.15 0.78
N VAL A 143 0.73 -5.76 0.79
CA VAL A 143 1.38 -5.17 1.97
C VAL A 143 1.88 -3.78 1.61
N GLY A 144 1.39 -2.77 2.31
CA GLY A 144 1.89 -1.41 2.26
C GLY A 144 2.97 -1.21 3.30
N THR A 145 4.07 -0.57 2.91
CA THR A 145 5.10 -0.10 3.82
C THR A 145 5.40 1.36 3.57
N ALA A 146 5.76 2.09 4.62
CA ALA A 146 6.38 3.41 4.47
C ALA A 146 7.66 3.49 5.31
N PHE A 147 8.70 4.12 4.77
CA PHE A 147 9.94 4.35 5.50
C PHE A 147 10.63 5.61 4.99
N PHE A 148 11.41 6.23 5.85
CA PHE A 148 12.22 7.38 5.48
C PHE A 148 13.51 6.92 4.79
N GLU A 149 13.85 7.60 3.69
CA GLU A 149 15.11 7.42 2.97
C GLU A 149 15.63 8.80 2.54
N GLY A 150 16.67 9.28 3.23
CA GLY A 150 17.15 10.66 3.07
C GLY A 150 16.06 11.68 3.40
N ASP A 151 15.81 12.61 2.47
CA ASP A 151 14.80 13.66 2.58
C ASP A 151 13.47 13.30 1.90
N ALA A 152 13.11 12.01 1.92
CA ALA A 152 11.85 11.52 1.39
C ALA A 152 11.24 10.42 2.27
N LEU A 153 9.91 10.30 2.19
CA LEU A 153 9.18 9.12 2.61
C LEU A 153 8.92 8.25 1.36
N VAL A 154 9.38 7.01 1.39
CA VAL A 154 9.09 6.01 0.38
C VAL A 154 7.92 5.19 0.86
N VAL A 155 6.82 5.22 0.11
CA VAL A 155 5.68 4.32 0.29
C VAL A 155 5.82 3.20 -0.73
N ARG A 156 6.06 1.99 -0.25
CA ARG A 156 6.22 0.79 -1.07
C ARG A 156 5.05 -0.14 -0.87
N GLN A 157 4.40 -0.52 -1.95
CA GLN A 157 3.33 -1.50 -1.96
C GLN A 157 3.83 -2.78 -2.64
N TYR A 158 3.73 -3.89 -1.91
CA TYR A 158 3.95 -5.23 -2.41
C TYR A 158 2.60 -5.83 -2.79
N PHE A 159 2.48 -6.32 -4.01
CA PHE A 159 1.29 -7.00 -4.51
C PHE A 159 1.64 -8.44 -4.83
N LEU A 160 0.75 -9.34 -4.44
CA LEU A 160 0.87 -10.76 -4.69
C LEU A 160 0.33 -11.10 -6.09
N PRO A 161 1.16 -11.54 -7.06
CA PRO A 161 0.68 -11.85 -8.41
C PRO A 161 -0.16 -13.13 -8.46
N ASP A 162 0.27 -14.16 -7.73
CA ASP A 162 -0.43 -15.43 -7.51
C ASP A 162 -0.32 -15.82 -6.03
N LEU A 163 -1.30 -16.55 -5.49
CA LEU A 163 -1.30 -17.00 -4.09
C LEU A 163 -0.04 -17.83 -3.74
N ALA A 164 0.51 -18.56 -4.70
CA ALA A 164 1.72 -19.36 -4.51
C ALA A 164 2.98 -18.51 -4.31
N ASP A 165 2.95 -17.22 -4.65
CA ASP A 165 4.08 -16.30 -4.55
C ASP A 165 4.22 -15.65 -3.16
N GLU A 166 3.40 -16.01 -2.17
CA GLU A 166 3.47 -15.45 -0.82
C GLU A 166 4.90 -15.51 -0.23
N PRO A 167 5.67 -16.60 -0.40
CA PRO A 167 7.05 -16.65 0.06
C PRO A 167 7.96 -15.57 -0.54
N ALA A 168 7.74 -15.16 -1.79
CA ALA A 168 8.50 -14.10 -2.44
C ALA A 168 8.21 -12.74 -1.83
N LEU A 169 6.93 -12.43 -1.56
CA LEU A 169 6.53 -11.21 -0.87
C LEU A 169 7.15 -11.13 0.53
N LEU A 170 7.02 -12.20 1.31
CA LEU A 170 7.55 -12.26 2.68
C LEU A 170 9.08 -12.15 2.69
N HIS A 171 9.77 -12.76 1.73
CA HIS A 171 11.22 -12.63 1.59
C HIS A 171 11.68 -11.20 1.36
N LEU A 172 10.98 -10.46 0.50
CA LEU A 172 11.30 -9.05 0.24
C LEU A 172 10.98 -8.16 1.44
N LEU A 173 9.88 -8.45 2.14
CA LEU A 173 9.50 -7.75 3.36
C LEU A 173 10.51 -7.99 4.49
N GLU A 174 10.98 -9.23 4.67
CA GLU A 174 12.03 -9.59 5.64
C GLU A 174 13.31 -8.79 5.38
N ALA A 175 13.74 -8.71 4.12
CA ALA A 175 14.91 -7.94 3.74
C ALA A 175 14.77 -6.45 4.09
N LEU A 176 13.57 -5.88 3.92
CA LEU A 176 13.29 -4.49 4.30
C LEU A 176 13.25 -4.31 5.82
N LEU A 177 12.64 -5.24 6.54
CA LEU A 177 12.52 -5.24 8.01
C LEU A 177 13.88 -5.35 8.70
N ALA A 178 14.81 -6.15 8.16
CA ALA A 178 16.12 -6.40 8.77
C ALA A 178 16.95 -5.12 8.99
N GLY A 179 16.67 -4.05 8.23
CA GLY A 179 17.35 -2.75 8.34
C GLY A 179 16.66 -1.74 9.27
N ARG A 180 15.65 -2.16 10.05
CA ARG A 180 14.78 -1.23 10.80
C ARG A 180 14.80 -1.55 12.30
N ALA A 181 14.81 -0.51 13.12
CA ALA A 181 14.88 -0.65 14.58
C ALA A 181 13.49 -0.83 15.23
N GLY A 182 12.42 -0.49 14.50
CA GLY A 182 11.05 -0.62 14.96
C GLY A 182 10.04 -0.73 13.83
N LEU A 183 8.84 -1.18 14.20
CA LEU A 183 7.67 -1.33 13.34
C LEU A 183 6.51 -0.55 13.96
N ILE A 184 5.79 0.22 13.15
CA ILE A 184 4.54 0.90 13.49
C ILE A 184 3.42 0.30 12.64
#